data_AF-A0A7S3PDA8-F1
#
_entry.id   AF-A0A7S3PDA8-F1
#
_cell.length_a   1.000
_cell.length_b   1.000
_cell.length_c   1.000
_cell.angle_alpha   90.00
_cell.angle_beta   90.00
_cell.angle_gamma   90.00
#
_symmetry.space_group_name_H-M   'P 1'
#
loop_
_entity.id
_entity.type
_entity.pdbx_description
1 polymer ?
#
loop_
_entity_poly.entity_id
_entity_poly.type
_entity_poly.pdbx_seq_one_letter_code
_entity_poly.pdbx_strand_id
1 'polypeptide(L)'
;MVGGPLFFLSLFGKICSCLEKDEDRKARLALHELTVAGQRVSWFTKAGESGVAKGARKLLGGLFGAKATVTPSADSSIVEAKLVFHDNAENTPEILVDPLPRPAGQSVGYKLNIAIHRVHKVEADAVSGEIRLYAKAPADPKQSARLLLMIGLLKDSNTPATAEERDTFVHHLQVLSEWERQRRAAAGIEEDDEEPSGNFLTQRAQKAAHFAKREIEMQQTKRDREKRKAKLVAESGGLKYTALAMANRED
;
A
#
# COMPACT_ATOMS: atom_id res chain seq x y z
N MET A 1 14.59 -13.01 -22.37
CA MET A 1 14.66 -13.44 -20.95
C MET A 1 13.50 -14.38 -20.70
N VAL A 2 13.73 -15.54 -20.11
CA VAL A 2 12.64 -16.49 -19.79
C VAL A 2 12.20 -16.22 -18.36
N GLY A 3 11.06 -15.55 -18.20
CA GLY A 3 10.44 -15.25 -16.90
C GLY A 3 10.52 -13.78 -16.49
N GLY A 4 9.44 -13.29 -15.88
CA GLY A 4 9.36 -11.95 -15.32
C GLY A 4 9.69 -11.90 -13.82
N PRO A 5 9.52 -10.74 -13.18
CA PRO A 5 9.91 -10.51 -11.79
C PRO A 5 9.20 -11.41 -10.78
N LEU A 6 7.90 -11.65 -10.92
CA LEU A 6 7.17 -12.55 -10.02
C LEU A 6 7.60 -14.00 -10.22
N PHE A 7 7.91 -14.39 -11.45
CA PHE A 7 8.49 -15.70 -11.73
C PHE A 7 9.85 -15.87 -11.02
N PHE A 8 10.75 -14.89 -11.13
CA PHE A 8 12.03 -14.93 -10.41
C PHE A 8 11.83 -14.95 -8.90
N LEU A 9 10.92 -14.13 -8.37
CA LEU A 9 10.57 -14.11 -6.95
C LEU A 9 10.12 -15.51 -6.46
N SER A 10 9.30 -16.20 -7.25
CA SER A 10 8.85 -17.57 -6.93
C SER A 10 9.98 -18.62 -7.05
N LEU A 11 10.86 -18.46 -8.04
CA LEU A 11 11.92 -19.42 -8.34
C LEU A 11 13.07 -19.36 -7.33
N PHE A 12 13.57 -18.16 -6.99
CA PHE A 12 14.74 -18.00 -6.12
C PHE A 12 14.51 -18.57 -4.72
N GLY A 13 13.30 -18.41 -4.18
CA GLY A 13 12.92 -19.00 -2.89
C GLY A 13 12.96 -20.53 -2.84
N LYS A 14 12.92 -21.21 -3.99
CA LYS A 14 13.01 -22.68 -4.07
C LYS A 14 14.45 -23.21 -4.14
N ILE A 15 15.41 -22.37 -4.53
CA ILE A 15 16.80 -22.79 -4.78
C ILE A 15 17.62 -22.76 -3.47
N CYS A 16 17.64 -21.63 -2.76
CA CYS A 16 18.11 -21.56 -1.37
C CYS A 16 17.51 -20.36 -0.64
N SER A 17 16.81 -20.60 0.47
CA SER A 17 16.33 -19.53 1.36
C SER A 17 17.47 -18.71 2.00
N CYS A 18 18.69 -19.25 2.01
CA CYS A 18 19.88 -18.65 2.59
C CYS A 18 20.47 -17.48 1.78
N LEU A 19 20.22 -17.46 0.47
CA LEU A 19 20.74 -16.45 -0.46
C LEU A 19 19.69 -15.39 -0.83
N GLU A 20 18.45 -15.58 -0.37
CA GLU A 20 17.33 -14.69 -0.65
C GLU A 20 17.46 -13.43 0.23
N LYS A 21 17.33 -12.24 -0.38
CA LYS A 21 17.24 -10.99 0.39
C LYS A 21 15.99 -11.05 1.26
N ASP A 22 16.05 -10.44 2.44
CA ASP A 22 14.90 -10.44 3.36
C ASP A 22 13.65 -9.80 2.73
N GLU A 23 13.84 -8.80 1.88
CA GLU A 23 12.77 -8.14 1.10
C GLU A 23 12.12 -9.10 0.11
N ASP A 24 12.91 -9.86 -0.66
CA ASP A 24 12.41 -10.86 -1.62
C ASP A 24 11.67 -11.98 -0.89
N ARG A 25 12.20 -12.44 0.25
CA ARG A 25 11.55 -13.46 1.07
C ARG A 25 10.17 -13.00 1.55
N LYS A 26 10.06 -11.76 2.04
CA LYS A 26 8.79 -11.18 2.49
C LYS A 26 7.80 -11.01 1.33
N ALA A 27 8.28 -10.52 0.18
CA ALA A 27 7.46 -10.37 -1.01
C ALA A 27 6.95 -11.72 -1.56
N ARG A 28 7.78 -12.77 -1.51
CA ARG A 28 7.38 -14.13 -1.91
C ARG A 28 6.31 -14.70 -0.98
N LEU A 29 6.47 -14.54 0.34
CA LEU A 29 5.45 -14.95 1.30
C LEU A 29 4.16 -14.17 1.07
N ALA A 30 4.24 -12.85 0.89
CA ALA A 30 3.10 -12.02 0.58
C ALA A 30 2.39 -12.47 -0.72
N LEU A 31 3.15 -12.75 -1.79
CA LEU A 31 2.61 -13.24 -3.05
C LEU A 31 1.86 -14.58 -2.88
N HIS A 32 2.42 -15.49 -2.06
CA HIS A 32 1.77 -16.77 -1.74
C HIS A 32 0.43 -16.54 -1.02
N GLU A 33 0.43 -15.76 0.06
CA GLU A 33 -0.78 -15.49 0.84
C GLU A 33 -1.84 -14.74 0.03
N LEU A 34 -1.44 -13.76 -0.78
CA LEU A 34 -2.34 -13.06 -1.70
C LEU A 34 -2.95 -13.99 -2.75
N THR A 35 -2.18 -14.97 -3.24
CA THR A 35 -2.68 -15.96 -4.19
C THR A 35 -3.71 -16.88 -3.53
N VAL A 36 -3.49 -17.29 -2.28
CA VAL A 36 -4.41 -18.15 -1.54
C VAL A 36 -5.69 -17.40 -1.15
N ALA A 37 -5.55 -16.23 -0.52
CA ALA A 37 -6.69 -15.41 -0.08
C ALA A 37 -7.45 -14.78 -1.27
N GLY A 38 -6.77 -14.49 -2.37
CA GLY A 38 -7.36 -13.91 -3.58
C GLY A 38 -8.12 -14.90 -4.47
N GLN A 39 -8.26 -16.18 -4.09
CA GLN A 39 -8.98 -17.16 -4.89
C GLN A 39 -10.46 -16.81 -5.09
N ARG A 40 -11.07 -16.12 -4.13
CA ARG A 40 -12.48 -15.69 -4.18
C ARG A 40 -12.64 -14.29 -3.59
N VAL A 41 -13.01 -13.36 -4.45
CA VAL A 41 -13.30 -11.97 -4.09
C VAL A 41 -14.64 -11.55 -4.69
N SER A 42 -15.36 -10.67 -4.01
CA SER A 42 -16.45 -9.91 -4.63
C SER A 42 -15.85 -8.70 -5.32
N TRP A 43 -16.01 -8.60 -6.63
CA TRP A 43 -15.55 -7.47 -7.43
C TRP A 43 -16.71 -6.56 -7.79
N PHE A 44 -16.57 -5.28 -7.46
CA PHE A 44 -17.55 -4.26 -7.77
C PHE A 44 -17.23 -3.67 -9.16
N THR A 45 -17.93 -4.18 -10.17
CA THR A 45 -17.83 -3.63 -11.53
C THR A 45 -18.54 -2.27 -11.51
N LYS A 46 -17.79 -1.19 -11.74
CA LYS A 46 -18.33 0.19 -11.71
C LYS A 46 -19.35 0.41 -12.83
N ALA A 47 -20.59 -0.02 -12.62
CA ALA A 47 -21.80 0.52 -13.25
C ALA A 47 -22.56 1.47 -12.29
N GLY A 48 -22.10 1.61 -11.04
CA GLY A 48 -22.80 2.35 -9.98
C GLY A 48 -22.19 3.69 -9.54
N GLU A 49 -21.09 4.17 -10.13
CA GLU A 49 -20.59 5.54 -9.88
C GLU A 49 -21.40 6.57 -10.70
N SER A 50 -22.69 6.63 -10.44
CA SER A 50 -23.57 7.74 -10.79
C SER A 50 -24.43 8.01 -9.56
N GLY A 51 -23.96 8.86 -8.65
CA GLY A 51 -24.80 9.16 -7.49
C GLY A 51 -24.34 10.18 -6.46
N VAL A 52 -23.08 10.64 -6.45
CA VAL A 52 -22.68 11.74 -5.55
C VAL A 52 -21.71 12.70 -6.24
N ALA A 53 -22.03 13.10 -7.47
CA ALA A 53 -21.49 14.33 -8.06
C ALA A 53 -22.68 15.27 -8.31
N LYS A 54 -23.00 16.08 -7.29
CA LYS A 54 -23.81 17.28 -7.45
C LYS A 54 -23.09 18.20 -8.45
N GLY A 55 -23.64 18.40 -9.65
CA GLY A 55 -23.22 19.49 -10.52
C GLY A 55 -23.22 19.18 -12.02
N ALA A 56 -24.41 19.32 -12.63
CA ALA A 56 -24.63 19.78 -14.00
C ALA A 56 -23.63 19.39 -15.11
N ARG A 57 -23.94 18.33 -15.87
CA ARG A 57 -23.77 18.32 -17.34
C ARG A 57 -24.93 17.61 -18.03
N LYS A 58 -25.85 18.40 -18.58
CA LYS A 58 -26.67 18.04 -19.76
C LYS A 58 -25.74 17.97 -20.97
N LEU A 59 -25.92 16.97 -21.83
CA LEU A 59 -25.67 16.90 -23.30
C LEU A 59 -25.40 15.42 -23.65
N LEU A 60 -25.83 14.78 -24.75
CA LEU A 60 -26.90 14.92 -25.76
C LEU A 60 -26.67 13.76 -26.76
N GLY A 61 -27.70 12.97 -27.11
CA GLY A 61 -27.75 12.06 -28.28
C GLY A 61 -26.96 10.74 -28.16
N GLY A 62 -27.43 9.57 -28.64
CA GLY A 62 -28.55 9.24 -29.52
C GLY A 62 -28.12 8.12 -30.49
N LEU A 63 -29.02 7.15 -30.71
CA LEU A 63 -29.02 6.12 -31.76
C LEU A 63 -28.00 4.96 -31.68
N PHE A 64 -28.44 3.80 -31.17
CA PHE A 64 -28.69 2.61 -31.99
C PHE A 64 -29.61 1.64 -31.22
N GLY A 65 -30.66 1.19 -31.89
CA GLY A 65 -31.74 0.40 -31.31
C GLY A 65 -31.49 -1.10 -31.36
N ALA A 66 -31.71 -1.75 -30.21
CA ALA A 66 -32.23 -3.11 -30.10
C ALA A 66 -32.93 -3.21 -28.74
N LYS A 67 -34.27 -3.31 -28.76
CA LYS A 67 -35.09 -3.53 -27.56
C LYS A 67 -34.95 -4.99 -27.12
N ALA A 68 -33.90 -5.29 -26.38
CA ALA A 68 -33.91 -6.39 -25.43
C ALA A 68 -34.28 -5.77 -24.06
N THR A 69 -35.52 -5.98 -23.62
CA THR A 69 -35.93 -5.62 -22.26
C THR A 69 -35.35 -6.67 -21.32
N VAL A 70 -34.05 -6.58 -21.06
CA VAL A 70 -33.44 -7.20 -19.90
C VAL A 70 -33.81 -6.29 -18.74
N THR A 71 -34.72 -6.74 -17.88
CA THR A 71 -34.95 -6.12 -16.58
C THR A 71 -33.62 -6.15 -15.81
N PRO A 72 -32.97 -5.00 -15.54
CA PRO A 72 -31.79 -5.00 -14.69
C PRO A 72 -32.26 -5.36 -13.28
N SER A 73 -31.94 -6.57 -12.84
CA SER A 73 -32.05 -6.94 -11.42
C SER A 73 -31.19 -5.96 -10.63
N ALA A 74 -31.79 -5.35 -9.60
CA ALA A 74 -31.22 -4.27 -8.80
C ALA A 74 -29.97 -4.69 -7.98
N ASP A 75 -29.56 -5.96 -8.04
CA ASP A 75 -28.44 -6.52 -7.27
C ASP A 75 -27.18 -6.84 -8.13
N SER A 76 -27.10 -6.38 -9.38
CA SER A 76 -26.16 -6.90 -10.40
C SER A 76 -24.75 -6.28 -10.50
N SER A 77 -24.29 -5.49 -9.52
CA SER A 77 -22.96 -4.82 -9.61
C SER A 77 -21.79 -5.63 -9.04
N ILE A 78 -22.09 -6.69 -8.28
CA ILE A 78 -21.10 -7.52 -7.60
C ILE A 78 -20.90 -8.80 -8.41
N VAL A 79 -19.66 -9.05 -8.81
CA VAL A 79 -19.26 -10.24 -9.57
C VAL A 79 -18.26 -11.02 -8.71
N GLU A 80 -18.50 -12.30 -8.45
CA GLU A 80 -17.46 -13.15 -7.85
C GLU A 80 -16.28 -13.23 -8.81
N ALA A 81 -15.06 -13.13 -8.31
CA ALA A 81 -13.86 -13.14 -9.11
C ALA A 81 -12.70 -13.77 -8.35
N LYS A 82 -11.60 -14.02 -9.07
CA LYS A 82 -10.31 -14.46 -8.54
C LYS A 82 -9.26 -13.43 -8.91
N LEU A 83 -8.40 -13.09 -7.96
CA LEU A 83 -7.21 -12.30 -8.20
C LEU A 83 -6.07 -13.22 -8.61
N VAL A 84 -5.43 -12.88 -9.72
CA VAL A 84 -4.27 -13.60 -10.25
C VAL A 84 -3.13 -12.60 -10.38
N PHE A 85 -2.02 -12.89 -9.73
CA PHE A 85 -0.80 -12.11 -9.84
C PHE A 85 0.11 -12.79 -10.87
N HIS A 86 0.48 -12.09 -11.93
CA HIS A 86 1.31 -12.66 -12.99
C HIS A 86 2.22 -11.60 -13.63
N ASP A 87 3.27 -12.05 -14.30
CA ASP A 87 4.06 -11.19 -15.17
C ASP A 87 3.37 -11.10 -16.54
N ASN A 88 3.23 -9.90 -17.09
CA ASN A 88 2.72 -9.72 -18.45
C ASN A 88 3.79 -10.05 -19.52
N ALA A 89 3.45 -9.90 -20.80
CA ALA A 89 4.38 -10.17 -21.91
C ALA A 89 5.65 -9.28 -21.89
N GLU A 90 5.57 -8.14 -21.23
CA GLU A 90 6.67 -7.18 -21.05
C GLU A 90 7.43 -7.41 -19.73
N ASN A 91 7.18 -8.52 -19.03
CA ASN A 91 7.75 -8.82 -17.71
C ASN A 91 7.43 -7.75 -16.65
N THR A 92 6.26 -7.13 -16.75
CA THR A 92 5.73 -6.23 -15.72
C THR A 92 4.73 -6.99 -14.85
N PRO A 93 4.89 -6.97 -13.52
CA PRO A 93 3.93 -7.58 -12.61
C PRO A 93 2.56 -6.90 -12.67
N GLU A 94 1.51 -7.69 -12.88
CA GLU A 94 0.12 -7.25 -12.96
C GLU A 94 -0.78 -8.06 -12.02
N ILE A 95 -1.84 -7.39 -11.56
CA ILE A 95 -3.00 -7.98 -10.89
C ILE A 95 -4.08 -8.13 -11.95
N LEU A 96 -4.48 -9.37 -12.21
CA LEU A 96 -5.58 -9.74 -13.08
C LEU A 96 -6.80 -10.11 -12.21
N VAL A 97 -7.96 -9.54 -12.55
CA VAL A 97 -9.25 -9.94 -11.96
C VAL A 97 -9.96 -10.89 -12.94
N ASP A 98 -10.07 -12.17 -12.59
CA ASP A 98 -10.73 -13.22 -13.40
C ASP A 98 -12.13 -13.55 -12.83
N PRO A 99 -13.24 -13.19 -13.49
CA PRO A 99 -14.59 -13.41 -12.97
C PRO A 99 -14.99 -14.90 -12.89
N LEU A 100 -15.82 -15.24 -11.90
CA LEU A 100 -16.34 -16.57 -11.56
C LEU A 100 -17.89 -16.55 -11.45
N PRO A 101 -18.60 -17.59 -11.96
CA PRO A 101 -18.12 -18.60 -12.89
C PRO A 101 -17.78 -17.94 -14.24
N ARG A 102 -16.84 -18.52 -14.98
CA ARG A 102 -16.44 -17.99 -16.28
C ARG A 102 -17.69 -17.94 -17.18
N PRO A 103 -18.16 -16.74 -17.61
CA PRO A 103 -19.43 -16.62 -18.31
C PRO A 103 -19.42 -17.45 -19.60
N ALA A 104 -20.37 -18.37 -19.74
CA ALA A 104 -20.47 -19.27 -20.88
C ALA A 104 -20.62 -18.44 -22.17
N GLY A 105 -19.68 -18.61 -23.11
CA GLY A 105 -19.71 -17.92 -24.41
C GLY A 105 -19.15 -16.50 -24.43
N GLN A 106 -18.71 -15.93 -23.30
CA GLN A 106 -17.92 -14.69 -23.30
C GLN A 106 -16.42 -15.02 -23.35
N SER A 107 -15.85 -14.97 -24.56
CA SER A 107 -14.39 -14.96 -24.75
C SER A 107 -13.74 -13.67 -24.24
N VAL A 108 -14.54 -12.61 -24.07
CA VAL A 108 -14.15 -11.29 -23.58
C VAL A 108 -14.74 -11.08 -22.18
N GLY A 109 -14.30 -11.89 -21.22
CA GLY A 109 -14.47 -11.51 -19.81
C GLY A 109 -13.81 -10.15 -19.59
N TYR A 110 -14.42 -9.28 -18.79
CA TYR A 110 -13.85 -7.98 -18.41
C TYR A 110 -12.56 -8.21 -17.62
N LYS A 111 -11.45 -8.38 -18.33
CA LYS A 111 -10.12 -8.55 -17.75
C LYS A 111 -9.66 -7.17 -17.30
N LEU A 112 -9.71 -6.94 -16.00
CA LEU A 112 -9.08 -5.78 -15.41
C LEU A 112 -7.64 -6.16 -15.07
N ASN A 113 -6.70 -5.52 -15.77
CA ASN A 113 -5.27 -5.65 -15.52
C ASN A 113 -4.77 -4.38 -14.85
N ILE A 114 -4.20 -4.53 -13.65
CA ILE A 114 -3.63 -3.43 -12.89
C ILE A 114 -2.16 -3.74 -12.66
N ALA A 115 -1.27 -2.95 -13.26
CA ALA A 115 0.14 -3.09 -12.98
C ALA A 115 0.43 -2.79 -11.50
N ILE A 116 1.20 -3.65 -10.82
CA ILE A 116 1.42 -3.57 -9.37
C ILE A 116 2.06 -2.23 -8.97
N HIS A 117 2.97 -1.70 -9.80
CA HIS A 117 3.62 -0.40 -9.56
C HIS A 117 2.62 0.77 -9.51
N ARG A 118 1.46 0.66 -10.18
CA ARG A 118 0.40 1.68 -10.14
C ARG A 118 -0.34 1.73 -8.82
N VAL A 119 -0.27 0.67 -8.00
CA VAL A 119 -0.89 0.64 -6.68
C VAL A 119 -0.03 1.48 -5.73
N HIS A 120 -0.59 2.60 -5.27
CA HIS A 120 0.07 3.53 -4.35
C HIS A 120 -0.38 3.35 -2.92
N LYS A 121 -1.68 3.09 -2.73
CA LYS A 121 -2.26 2.91 -1.41
C LYS A 121 -3.26 1.77 -1.45
N VAL A 122 -3.26 0.97 -0.39
CA VAL A 122 -4.24 -0.08 -0.16
C VAL A 122 -4.85 0.17 1.22
N GLU A 123 -6.18 0.27 1.26
CA GLU A 123 -6.93 0.54 2.49
C GLU A 123 -8.04 -0.51 2.65
N ALA A 124 -8.29 -0.94 3.90
CA ALA A 124 -9.52 -1.63 4.26
C ALA A 124 -10.52 -0.61 4.81
N ASP A 125 -11.73 -0.60 4.26
CA ASP A 125 -12.85 0.15 4.81
C ASP A 125 -13.42 -0.63 6.00
N ALA A 126 -13.34 -0.06 7.20
CA ALA A 126 -13.83 -0.68 8.42
C ALA A 126 -15.35 -0.86 8.42
N VAL A 127 -16.08 -0.02 7.67
CA VAL A 127 -17.55 -0.02 7.65
C VAL A 127 -18.08 -1.01 6.62
N SER A 128 -17.60 -0.93 5.38
CA SER A 128 -18.06 -1.82 4.31
C SER A 128 -17.36 -3.18 4.30
N GLY A 129 -16.19 -3.29 4.94
CA GLY A 129 -15.35 -4.49 4.86
C GLY A 129 -14.69 -4.67 3.49
N GLU A 130 -14.72 -3.63 2.64
CA GLU A 130 -14.10 -3.64 1.32
C GLU A 130 -12.63 -3.25 1.39
N ILE A 131 -11.85 -3.75 0.45
CA ILE A 131 -10.46 -3.37 0.22
C ILE A 131 -10.41 -2.49 -1.02
N ARG A 132 -9.81 -1.31 -0.87
CA ARG A 132 -9.69 -0.28 -1.91
C ARG A 132 -8.23 -0.09 -2.29
N LEU A 133 -7.95 -0.23 -3.58
CA LEU A 133 -6.64 0.03 -4.18
C LEU A 133 -6.69 1.38 -4.88
N TYR A 134 -5.76 2.27 -4.56
CA TYR A 134 -5.68 3.61 -5.14
C TYR A 134 -4.39 3.78 -5.94
N ALA A 135 -4.50 4.52 -7.05
CA ALA A 135 -3.38 5.04 -7.78
C ALA A 135 -2.73 6.22 -7.03
N LYS A 136 -1.51 6.58 -7.44
CA LYS A 136 -0.87 7.83 -7.00
C LYS A 136 -1.81 9.00 -7.32
N ALA A 137 -1.99 9.90 -6.36
CA ALA A 137 -2.72 11.13 -6.64
C ALA A 137 -1.93 11.94 -7.70
N PRO A 138 -2.61 12.56 -8.67
CA PRO A 138 -1.94 13.43 -9.62
C PRO A 138 -1.34 14.64 -8.86
N ALA A 139 -0.37 15.32 -9.48
CA ALA A 139 0.34 16.44 -8.84
C ALA A 139 -0.58 17.61 -8.44
N ASP A 140 -1.76 17.72 -9.05
CA ASP A 140 -2.75 18.72 -8.71
C ASP A 140 -3.34 18.46 -7.31
N PRO A 141 -3.11 19.36 -6.32
CA PRO A 141 -3.58 19.16 -4.95
C PRO A 141 -5.11 19.13 -4.82
N LYS A 142 -5.84 19.54 -5.87
CA LYS A 142 -7.31 19.49 -5.90
C LYS A 142 -7.86 18.12 -6.26
N GLN A 143 -7.03 17.23 -6.79
CA GLN A 143 -7.45 15.92 -7.26
C GLN A 143 -7.11 14.85 -6.23
N SER A 144 -8.09 14.03 -5.86
CA SER A 144 -7.88 12.91 -4.95
C SER A 144 -7.26 11.71 -5.69
N ALA A 145 -6.67 10.80 -4.92
CA ALA A 145 -6.16 9.54 -5.44
C ALA A 145 -7.26 8.76 -6.16
N ARG A 146 -6.97 8.32 -7.39
CA ARG A 146 -7.93 7.58 -8.21
C ARG A 146 -8.10 6.15 -7.68
N LEU A 147 -9.33 5.74 -7.39
CA LEU A 147 -9.66 4.35 -7.07
C LEU A 147 -9.44 3.45 -8.30
N LEU A 148 -8.56 2.46 -8.18
CA LEU A 148 -8.24 1.47 -9.21
C LEU A 148 -9.15 0.25 -9.12
N LEU A 149 -9.32 -0.29 -7.91
CA LEU A 149 -10.04 -1.52 -7.67
C LEU A 149 -10.70 -1.47 -6.28
N MET A 150 -11.92 -1.97 -6.22
CA MET A 150 -12.66 -2.20 -4.98
C MET A 150 -13.09 -3.66 -4.96
N ILE A 151 -12.73 -4.37 -3.90
CA ILE A 151 -13.03 -5.79 -3.72
C ILE A 151 -13.48 -6.08 -2.29
N GLY A 152 -14.33 -7.07 -2.10
CA GLY A 152 -14.53 -7.72 -0.81
C GLY A 152 -13.84 -9.08 -0.80
N LEU A 153 -13.20 -9.46 0.29
CA LEU A 153 -12.66 -10.81 0.42
C LEU A 153 -13.77 -11.77 0.85
N LEU A 154 -13.88 -12.89 0.13
CA LEU A 154 -14.87 -13.93 0.40
C LEU A 154 -14.16 -15.18 0.91
N LYS A 155 -14.71 -15.77 1.96
CA LYS A 155 -14.35 -17.08 2.48
C LYS A 155 -15.37 -18.12 2.02
N ASP A 156 -14.91 -19.34 1.82
CA ASP A 156 -15.69 -20.56 1.49
C ASP A 156 -17.04 -20.31 0.79
N SER A 157 -18.13 -20.15 1.53
CA SER A 157 -19.51 -20.05 1.03
C SER A 157 -20.04 -18.61 0.99
N ASN A 158 -19.29 -17.69 0.38
CA ASN A 158 -19.63 -16.26 0.25
C ASN A 158 -19.73 -15.51 1.59
N THR A 159 -19.11 -16.05 2.63
CA THR A 159 -19.00 -15.35 3.90
C THR A 159 -17.92 -14.28 3.77
N PRO A 160 -18.16 -13.03 4.22
CA PRO A 160 -17.13 -12.01 4.19
C PRO A 160 -15.97 -12.41 5.09
N ALA A 161 -14.74 -12.19 4.65
CA ALA A 161 -13.54 -12.45 5.44
C ALA A 161 -13.55 -11.62 6.74
N THR A 162 -12.89 -12.13 7.79
CA THR A 162 -12.78 -11.41 9.07
C THR A 162 -11.93 -10.14 8.92
N ALA A 163 -12.03 -9.22 9.88
CA ALA A 163 -11.20 -8.00 9.86
C ALA A 163 -9.70 -8.33 9.84
N GLU A 164 -9.27 -9.31 10.63
CA GLU A 164 -7.88 -9.77 10.68
C GLU A 164 -7.39 -10.37 9.35
N GLU A 165 -8.23 -11.19 8.69
CA GLU A 165 -7.93 -11.73 7.36
C GLU A 165 -7.80 -10.60 6.32
N ARG A 166 -8.67 -9.58 6.38
CA ARG A 166 -8.60 -8.40 5.50
C ARG A 166 -7.36 -7.56 5.76
N ASP A 167 -7.04 -7.26 7.02
CA ASP A 167 -5.88 -6.47 7.38
C ASP A 167 -4.57 -7.17 6.98
N THR A 168 -4.51 -8.49 7.15
CA THR A 168 -3.40 -9.32 6.69
C THR A 168 -3.26 -9.28 5.17
N PHE A 169 -4.37 -9.38 4.43
CA PHE A 169 -4.37 -9.25 2.98
C PHE A 169 -3.89 -7.87 2.52
N VAL A 170 -4.39 -6.79 3.15
CA VAL A 170 -3.93 -5.41 2.88
C VAL A 170 -2.44 -5.27 3.14
N HIS A 171 -1.95 -5.81 4.26
CA HIS A 171 -0.54 -5.80 4.59
C HIS A 171 0.31 -6.51 3.51
N HIS A 172 -0.08 -7.70 3.07
CA HIS A 172 0.64 -8.41 2.02
C HIS A 172 0.63 -7.68 0.68
N LEU A 173 -0.49 -7.06 0.31
CA LEU A 173 -0.59 -6.22 -0.89
C LEU A 173 0.36 -5.02 -0.82
N GLN A 174 0.45 -4.36 0.34
CA GLN A 174 1.38 -3.26 0.59
C GLN A 174 2.83 -3.74 0.45
N VAL A 175 3.19 -4.86 1.09
CA VAL A 175 4.53 -5.46 0.99
C VAL A 175 4.91 -5.74 -0.46
N LEU A 176 4.00 -6.34 -1.24
CA LEU A 176 4.26 -6.67 -2.64
C LEU A 176 4.40 -5.40 -3.51
N SER A 177 3.58 -4.37 -3.26
CA SER A 177 3.66 -3.09 -3.98
C SER A 177 4.95 -2.33 -3.69
N GLU A 178 5.44 -2.35 -2.44
CA GLU A 178 6.69 -1.70 -2.05
C GLU A 178 7.91 -2.45 -2.60
N TRP A 179 7.88 -3.79 -2.58
CA TRP A 179 8.91 -4.60 -3.21
C TRP A 179 9.06 -4.27 -4.70
N GLU A 180 7.96 -4.13 -5.44
CA GLU A 180 8.00 -3.78 -6.87
C GLU A 180 8.57 -2.36 -7.09
N ARG A 181 8.23 -1.39 -6.24
CA ARG A 181 8.81 -0.04 -6.28
C ARG A 181 10.32 -0.07 -6.07
N GLN A 182 10.79 -0.78 -5.06
CA GLN A 182 12.22 -0.90 -4.74
C GLN A 182 12.99 -1.57 -5.87
N ARG A 183 12.43 -2.64 -6.45
CA ARG A 183 13.02 -3.34 -7.59
C ARG A 183 13.16 -2.44 -8.81
N ARG A 184 12.12 -1.68 -9.17
CA ARG A 184 12.15 -0.75 -10.31
C ARG A 184 13.16 0.37 -10.09
N ALA A 185 13.17 0.95 -8.89
CA ALA A 185 14.15 1.98 -8.50
C ALA A 185 15.59 1.46 -8.60
N ALA A 186 15.86 0.23 -8.14
CA ALA A 186 17.17 -0.41 -8.25
C ALA A 186 17.57 -0.71 -9.70
N ALA A 187 16.60 -0.91 -10.59
CA ALA A 187 16.83 -1.12 -12.03
C ALA A 187 17.01 0.20 -12.81
N GLY A 188 16.88 1.36 -12.17
CA GLY A 188 16.94 2.67 -12.85
C GLY A 188 15.80 2.88 -13.84
N ILE A 189 14.69 2.15 -13.67
CA ILE A 189 13.47 2.34 -14.46
C ILE A 189 12.73 3.52 -13.82
N GLU A 190 13.22 4.74 -14.09
CA GLU A 190 12.50 5.96 -13.78
C GLU A 190 11.20 5.97 -14.60
N GLU A 191 10.06 6.08 -13.94
CA GLU A 191 8.79 6.29 -14.64
C GLU A 191 8.84 7.70 -15.24
N ASP A 192 8.89 7.82 -16.57
CA ASP A 192 8.89 9.11 -17.31
C ASP A 192 7.66 10.00 -17.03
N ASP A 193 6.67 9.51 -16.26
CA ASP A 193 5.55 10.30 -15.73
C ASP A 193 5.83 10.91 -14.33
N GLU A 194 7.03 10.68 -13.77
CA GLU A 194 7.51 11.34 -12.57
C GLU A 194 8.30 12.60 -12.95
N GLU A 195 7.61 13.75 -12.95
CA GLU A 195 8.30 14.93 -12.41
C GLU A 195 8.91 14.48 -11.07
N PRO A 196 10.20 14.76 -10.83
CA PRO A 196 10.94 14.17 -9.73
C PRO A 196 10.20 14.53 -8.44
N SER A 197 9.44 13.58 -7.89
CA SER A 197 9.03 13.60 -6.50
C SER A 197 10.29 13.35 -5.70
N GLY A 198 11.14 14.37 -5.69
CA GLY A 198 12.42 14.37 -5.06
C GLY A 198 12.22 13.97 -3.62
N ASN A 199 13.16 13.17 -3.16
CA ASN A 199 13.61 13.18 -1.78
C ASN A 199 12.94 12.23 -0.81
N PHE A 200 12.48 11.02 -1.18
CA PHE A 200 12.28 9.99 -0.14
C PHE A 200 13.62 9.59 0.52
N LEU A 201 14.66 9.37 -0.28
CA LEU A 201 16.01 9.07 0.23
C LEU A 201 16.61 10.25 0.99
N THR A 202 16.46 11.48 0.50
CA THR A 202 16.99 12.63 1.26
C THR A 202 16.09 13.02 2.44
N GLN A 203 14.78 12.75 2.44
CA GLN A 203 13.93 12.85 3.65
C GLN A 203 14.35 11.82 4.70
N ARG A 204 14.66 10.58 4.31
CA ARG A 204 15.20 9.56 5.24
C ARG A 204 16.58 9.97 5.78
N ALA A 205 17.45 10.51 4.92
CA ALA A 205 18.76 11.02 5.33
C ALA A 205 18.65 12.25 6.25
N GLN A 206 17.74 13.19 5.94
CA GLN A 206 17.47 14.37 6.76
C GLN A 206 16.87 13.98 8.11
N LYS A 207 15.97 12.99 8.14
CA LYS A 207 15.40 12.47 9.39
C LYS A 207 16.46 11.77 10.24
N ALA A 208 17.34 10.97 9.63
CA ALA A 208 18.47 10.36 10.32
C ALA A 208 19.46 11.42 10.86
N ALA A 209 19.80 12.43 10.05
CA ALA A 209 20.67 13.53 10.46
C ALA A 209 20.05 14.36 11.60
N HIS A 210 18.74 14.59 11.57
CA HIS A 210 18.01 15.27 12.64
C HIS A 210 18.08 14.51 13.97
N PHE A 211 17.90 13.19 13.95
CA PHE A 211 18.02 12.36 15.15
C PHE A 211 19.46 12.35 15.68
N ALA A 212 20.46 12.19 14.81
CA ALA A 212 21.87 12.25 15.20
C ALA A 212 22.22 13.60 15.84
N LYS A 213 21.76 14.71 15.26
CA LYS A 213 21.98 16.06 15.81
C LYS A 213 21.34 16.23 17.19
N ARG A 214 20.10 15.76 17.36
CA ARG A 214 19.36 15.83 18.64
C ARG A 214 20.01 14.98 19.72
N GLU A 215 20.58 13.84 19.36
CA GLU A 215 21.30 12.98 20.29
C GLU A 215 22.62 13.62 20.76
N ILE A 216 23.37 14.24 19.84
CA ILE A 216 24.57 15.02 20.17
C ILE A 216 24.22 16.19 21.11
N GLU A 217 23.14 16.91 20.83
CA GLU A 217 22.68 18.03 21.66
C GLU A 217 22.24 17.56 23.07
N MET A 218 21.56 16.42 23.18
CA MET A 218 21.25 15.81 24.48
C MET A 218 22.51 15.41 25.25
N GLN A 219 23.53 14.86 24.57
CA GLN A 219 24.78 14.50 25.23
C GLN A 219 25.56 15.72 25.69
N GLN A 220 25.60 16.79 24.89
CA GLN A 220 26.24 18.06 25.25
C GLN A 220 25.56 18.72 26.45
N THR A 221 24.23 18.84 26.42
CA THR A 221 23.46 19.40 27.54
C THR A 221 23.63 18.58 28.82
N LYS A 222 23.73 17.24 28.72
CA LYS A 222 24.05 16.38 29.87
C LYS A 222 25.44 16.66 30.42
N ARG A 223 26.47 16.71 29.57
CA ARG A 223 27.85 17.04 29.98
C ARG A 223 27.94 18.42 30.63
N ASP A 224 27.23 19.41 30.10
CA ASP A 224 27.24 20.76 30.66
C ASP A 224 26.52 20.83 32.02
N ARG A 225 25.42 20.09 32.19
CA ARG A 225 24.78 19.92 33.50
C ARG A 225 25.73 19.25 34.50
N GLU A 226 26.43 18.19 34.10
CA GLU A 226 27.41 17.51 34.94
C GLU A 226 28.60 18.41 35.29
N LYS A 227 29.13 19.19 34.34
CA LYS A 227 30.19 20.18 34.59
C LYS A 227 29.75 21.28 35.56
N ARG A 228 28.53 21.81 35.41
CA ARG A 228 27.99 22.81 36.35
C ARG A 228 27.83 22.22 37.75
N LYS A 229 27.29 20.99 37.86
CA LYS A 229 27.21 20.27 39.13
C LYS A 229 28.59 20.06 39.74
N ALA A 230 29.56 19.57 38.97
CA ALA A 230 30.92 19.33 39.43
C ALA A 230 31.62 20.61 39.90
N LYS A 231 31.52 21.70 39.12
CA LYS A 231 32.07 23.01 39.47
C LYS A 231 31.51 23.50 40.80
N LEU A 232 30.20 23.44 40.95
CA LEU A 232 29.58 23.91 42.17
C LEU A 232 29.81 22.97 43.36
N VAL A 233 29.93 21.66 43.17
CA VAL A 233 30.37 20.72 44.23
C VAL A 233 31.80 21.03 44.68
N ALA A 234 32.69 21.36 43.75
CA ALA A 234 34.08 21.75 44.05
C ALA A 234 34.18 23.10 44.75
N GLU A 235 33.39 24.11 44.34
CA GLU A 235 33.41 25.47 44.91
C GLU A 235 32.66 25.58 46.25
N SER A 236 31.58 24.83 46.44
CA SER A 236 30.70 24.95 47.62
C SER A 236 30.86 23.84 48.65
N GLY A 237 31.76 22.88 48.41
CA GLY A 237 32.11 21.81 49.33
C GLY A 237 30.92 20.92 49.68
N GLY A 238 30.35 20.20 48.69
CA GLY A 238 29.42 19.07 48.85
C GLY A 238 28.08 19.31 49.58
N LEU A 239 28.10 19.81 50.82
CA LEU A 239 26.94 19.99 51.70
C LEU A 239 26.00 21.11 51.25
N LYS A 240 26.50 22.25 50.76
CA LYS A 240 25.65 23.36 50.31
C LYS A 240 24.83 23.01 49.07
N TYR A 241 25.34 22.11 48.23
CA TYR A 241 24.69 21.69 47.00
C TYR A 241 23.44 20.83 47.26
N THR A 242 23.50 19.98 48.29
CA THR A 242 22.38 19.18 48.75
C THR A 242 21.30 20.04 49.42
N ALA A 243 21.69 21.05 50.19
CA ALA A 243 20.75 21.98 50.83
C ALA A 243 19.99 22.84 49.81
N LEU A 244 20.67 23.36 48.77
CA LEU A 244 20.03 24.16 47.71
C LEU A 244 19.10 23.33 46.81
N ALA A 245 19.42 22.05 46.57
CA ALA A 245 18.56 21.13 45.81
C ALA A 245 17.32 20.67 46.60
N MET A 246 17.38 20.67 47.94
CA MET A 246 16.22 20.40 48.80
C MET A 246 15.31 21.62 48.97
N ALA A 247 15.86 22.84 49.00
CA ALA A 247 15.07 24.08 49.10
C ALA A 247 14.22 24.39 47.85
N ASN A 248 14.65 23.98 46.66
CA ASN A 248 13.90 24.18 45.40
C ASN A 248 12.86 23.06 45.11
N ARG A 249 12.58 22.20 46.08
CA ARG A 249 11.64 21.08 45.97
C ARG A 249 10.34 21.29 46.77
N GLU A 250 10.25 22.39 47.50
CA GLU A 250 9.02 22.84 48.19
C GLU A 250 8.19 23.69 47.21
N ASP A 251 7.47 23.00 46.32
CA ASP A 251 6.21 23.40 45.66
C ASP A 251 5.59 22.17 44.97
#